data_AF-A0A838UM04-F1
#
_entry.id   AF-A0A838UM04-F1
#
_cell.length_a   1.000
_cell.length_b   1.000
_cell.length_c   1.000
_cell.angle_alpha   90.00
_cell.angle_beta   90.00
_cell.angle_gamma   90.00
#
_symmetry.space_group_name_H-M   'P 1'
#
loop_
_entity.id
_entity.type
_entity.pdbx_description
1 polymer ?
#
loop_
_entity_poly.entity_id
_entity_poly.type
_entity_poly.pdbx_seq_one_letter_code
_entity_poly.pdbx_strand_id
1 'polypeptide(L)' 'MRVATCPACGKQFKAATDDELVQQGIQHAKEAHADQNLNDDQVKQIVAQSARDE' A
#
# COMPACT_ATOMS: atom_id res chain seq x y z
N MET A 1 0.32 15.53 4.02
CA MET A 1 -0.46 14.26 4.00
C MET A 1 0.46 13.16 3.50
N ARG A 2 0.11 11.87 3.62
CA ARG A 2 0.96 10.78 3.10
C ARG A 2 0.33 10.14 1.87
N VAL A 3 1.17 9.83 0.90
CA VAL A 3 0.77 9.18 -0.35
C VAL A 3 1.63 7.96 -0.60
N ALA A 4 1.02 6.81 -0.86
CA ALA A 4 1.71 5.60 -1.34
C ALA A 4 1.21 5.22 -2.74
N THR A 5 2.11 4.71 -3.58
CA THR A 5 1.77 4.21 -4.92
C THR A 5 2.07 2.72 -4.98
N CYS A 6 1.09 1.91 -5.40
CA CYS A 6 1.29 0.49 -5.64
C CYS A 6 2.20 0.29 -6.86
N PRO A 7 3.38 -0.34 -6.72
CA PRO A 7 4.30 -0.54 -7.85
C PRO A 7 3.79 -1.55 -8.88
N ALA A 8 2.86 -2.43 -8.50
CA ALA A 8 2.34 -3.47 -9.40
C ALA A 8 1.30 -2.94 -10.40
N CYS A 9 0.46 -1.98 -9.99
CA CYS A 9 -0.65 -1.49 -10.80
C CYS A 9 -0.73 0.05 -10.92
N GLY A 10 0.13 0.79 -10.22
CA GLY A 10 0.16 2.26 -10.24
C GLY A 10 -0.94 2.94 -9.42
N LYS A 11 -1.78 2.19 -8.69
CA LYS A 11 -2.83 2.77 -7.84
C LYS A 11 -2.23 3.61 -6.71
N GLN A 12 -2.75 4.81 -6.51
CA GLN A 12 -2.31 5.71 -5.44
C GLN A 12 -3.30 5.71 -4.27
N PHE A 13 -2.75 5.71 -3.06
CA PHE A 13 -3.47 5.79 -1.79
C PHE A 13 -3.04 7.04 -1.07
N LYS A 14 -4.00 7.72 -0.43
CA LYS A 14 -3.74 8.90 0.39
C LYS A 14 -4.29 8.65 1.78
N ALA A 15 -3.51 8.98 2.81
CA ALA A 15 -3.97 8.93 4.19
C ALA A 15 -3.28 9.98 5.05
N ALA A 16 -3.77 10.16 6.28
CA ALA A 16 -3.17 11.07 7.24
C ALA A 16 -1.89 10.48 7.86
N THR A 17 -1.79 9.14 7.93
CA THR A 17 -0.69 8.41 8.58
C THR A 17 -0.19 7.23 7.74
N ASP A 18 1.02 6.73 8.01
CA ASP A 18 1.55 5.53 7.35
C ASP A 18 0.75 4.28 7.68
N ASP A 19 0.23 4.19 8.91
CA ASP A 19 -0.56 3.03 9.34
C ASP A 19 -1.83 2.89 8.49
N GLU A 20 -2.54 4.00 8.25
CA GLU A 20 -3.68 4.01 7.34
C GLU A 20 -3.29 3.68 5.90
N LEU A 21 -2.13 4.13 5.40
CA LEU A 21 -1.65 3.73 4.07
C LEU A 21 -1.37 2.23 4.00
N VAL A 22 -0.82 1.63 5.06
CA VAL A 22 -0.57 0.19 5.14
C VAL A 22 -1.88 -0.58 5.16
N GLN A 23 -2.86 -0.15 5.96
CA GLN A 23 -4.21 -0.76 5.99
C GLN A 23 -4.87 -0.70 4.60
N GLN A 24 -4.84 0.46 3.92
CA GLN A 24 -5.37 0.61 2.57
C GLN A 24 -4.61 -0.26 1.55
N GLY A 25 -3.28 -0.34 1.66
CA GLY A 25 -2.43 -1.17 0.81
C GLY A 25 -2.73 -2.66 0.98
N ILE A 26 -2.91 -3.14 2.22
CA ILE A 26 -3.25 -4.53 2.53
C ILE A 26 -4.61 -4.89 1.94
N GLN A 27 -5.60 -4.04 2.18
CA GLN A 27 -6.95 -4.23 1.65
C GLN A 27 -6.91 -4.28 0.10
N HIS A 28 -6.20 -3.34 -0.53
CA HIS A 28 -6.00 -3.34 -1.97
C HIS A 28 -5.31 -4.60 -2.48
N ALA A 29 -4.24 -5.07 -1.82
CA ALA A 29 -3.54 -6.28 -2.21
C ALA A 29 -4.45 -7.50 -2.13
N LYS A 30 -5.28 -7.61 -1.09
CA LYS A 30 -6.25 -8.71 -0.94
C LYS A 30 -7.35 -8.70 -2.00
N GLU A 31 -7.78 -7.53 -2.48
CA GLU A 31 -8.84 -7.42 -3.48
C GLU A 31 -8.34 -7.50 -4.93
N ALA A 32 -7.25 -6.78 -5.24
CA ALA A 32 -6.75 -6.62 -6.62
C ALA A 32 -5.57 -7.55 -6.94
N HIS A 33 -4.89 -8.08 -5.93
CA HIS A 33 -3.69 -8.88 -6.05
C HIS A 33 -3.78 -10.18 -5.23
N ALA A 34 -4.99 -10.72 -5.03
CA ALA A 34 -5.21 -11.95 -4.27
C ALA A 34 -4.35 -13.13 -4.78
N ASP A 35 -4.14 -13.20 -6.10
CA ASP A 35 -3.35 -14.24 -6.76
C ASP A 35 -1.84 -14.14 -6.47
N GLN A 36 -1.34 -12.95 -6.10
CA GLN A 36 0.08 -12.70 -5.85
C GLN A 36 0.57 -13.25 -4.49
N ASN A 37 -0.35 -13.76 -3.65
CA ASN A 37 -0.03 -14.34 -2.34
C ASN A 37 0.84 -13.42 -1.45
N LEU A 38 0.66 -12.10 -1.58
CA LEU A 38 1.40 -11.11 -0.79
C LEU A 38 0.91 -11.18 0.66
N ASN A 39 1.84 -11.36 1.59
CA ASN A 39 1.51 -11.28 3.02
C ASN A 39 1.51 -9.82 3.51
N ASP A 40 0.91 -9.59 4.68
CA ASP A 40 0.74 -8.24 5.23
C ASP A 40 2.09 -7.52 5.47
N ASP A 41 3.15 -8.26 5.82
CA ASP A 41 4.51 -7.73 6.01
C ASP A 41 5.14 -7.23 4.71
N GLN A 42 4.98 -7.99 3.61
CA GLN A 42 5.42 -7.59 2.27
C GLN A 42 4.71 -6.32 1.82
N VAL A 43 3.38 -6.24 2.03
CA VAL A 43 2.61 -5.06 1.67
C VAL A 43 3.06 -3.86 2.51
N LYS A 44 3.31 -4.04 3.80
CA LYS A 44 3.84 -2.99 4.69
C LYS A 44 5.20 -2.47 4.19
N GLN A 45 6.10 -3.35 3.78
CA GLN A 45 7.39 -2.97 3.20
C GLN A 45 7.22 -2.18 1.89
N ILE A 46 6.32 -2.62 1.00
CA ILE A 46 6.04 -1.94 -0.28
C ILE A 46 5.49 -0.53 -0.04
N VAL A 47 4.50 -0.41 0.87
CA VAL A 47 3.91 0.86 1.25
C VAL A 47 4.97 1.76 1.87
N ALA A 48 5.78 1.27 2.82
CA ALA A 48 6.83 2.06 3.46
C ALA A 48 7.91 2.56 2.47
N GLN A 49 8.25 1.76 1.45
CA GLN A 49 9.20 2.17 0.40
C GLN A 49 8.61 3.16 -0.60
N SER A 50 7.28 3.14 -0.77
CA SER A 50 6.58 3.97 -1.76
C SER A 50 5.89 5.20 -1.14
N ALA A 51 5.82 5.25 0.20
CA ALA A 51 5.21 6.33 0.96
C ALA A 51 6.09 7.58 0.89
N ARG A 52 5.44 8.70 0.57
CA ARG A 52 6.08 10.02 0.54
C ARG A 52 5.12 11.07 1.10
N ASP A 53 5.70 12.15 1.63
CA ASP A 53 4.95 13.32 2.06
C ASP A 53 4.46 14.11 0.82
N GLU A 54 3.18 14.49 0.83
CA GLU A 54 2.50 15.39 -0.13
C GLU A 54 2.08 16.68 0.56
#